data_AF-A0A815W8G0-F1
#
_entry.id   AF-A0A815W8G0-F1
#
_cell.length_a   1.000
_cell.length_b   1.000
_cell.length_c   1.000
_cell.angle_alpha   90.00
_cell.angle_beta   90.00
_cell.angle_gamma   90.00
#
_symmetry.space_group_name_H-M   'P 1'
#
loop_
_entity.id
_entity.type
_entity.pdbx_description
1 polymer ?
#
loop_
_entity_poly.entity_id
_entity_poly.type
_entity_poly.pdbx_seq_one_letter_code
_entity_poly.pdbx_strand_id
1 'polypeptide(L)'
;MIGIDVTRAMVACQKYNFKAGVICLYDKAKLYQQILQYQMKNKESDKIVSTCLKYGDEDPQLWIQALSYFSKLKRADGCRKEIQQILKYIDEKDLLSPLLVIQTLSNNESTSLDLLKDYLIRKLHNEQTQIEKDQSEIRRFRQESELFVE
;
A
#
# COMPACT_ATOMS: atom_id res chain seq x y z
N MET A 1 -21.30 -24.80 -7.99
CA MET A 1 -22.59 -24.36 -7.42
C MET A 1 -22.41 -23.91 -5.95
N ILE A 2 -21.35 -23.15 -5.61
CA ILE A 2 -20.96 -22.78 -4.22
C ILE A 2 -21.23 -21.28 -3.93
N GLY A 3 -21.55 -20.47 -4.94
CA GLY A 3 -21.62 -19.01 -4.81
C GLY A 3 -22.86 -18.44 -4.11
N ILE A 4 -23.97 -19.17 -4.00
CA ILE A 4 -25.26 -18.60 -3.57
C ILE A 4 -25.36 -18.46 -2.04
N ASP A 5 -24.75 -19.38 -1.28
CA ASP A 5 -24.84 -19.36 0.19
C ASP A 5 -24.00 -18.26 0.83
N VAL A 6 -22.81 -17.97 0.25
CA VAL A 6 -21.94 -16.89 0.75
C VAL A 6 -22.62 -15.54 0.60
N THR A 7 -23.29 -15.28 -0.53
CA THR A 7 -24.01 -14.01 -0.75
C THR A 7 -25.19 -13.86 0.22
N ARG A 8 -25.93 -14.94 0.50
CA ARG A 8 -27.03 -14.91 1.47
C ARG A 8 -26.53 -14.74 2.91
N ALA A 9 -25.46 -15.44 3.29
CA ALA A 9 -24.81 -15.27 4.58
C ALA A 9 -24.25 -13.85 4.76
N MET A 10 -23.68 -13.25 3.70
CA MET A 10 -23.19 -11.87 3.71
C MET A 10 -24.31 -10.85 3.94
N VAL A 11 -25.44 -10.98 3.22
CA VAL A 11 -26.60 -10.10 3.40
C VAL A 11 -27.20 -10.27 4.80
N ALA A 12 -27.24 -11.49 5.33
CA ALA A 12 -27.69 -11.75 6.69
C ALA A 12 -26.74 -11.14 7.73
N CYS A 13 -25.43 -11.33 7.61
CA CYS A 13 -24.47 -10.76 8.55
C CYS A 13 -24.41 -9.22 8.49
N GLN A 14 -24.66 -8.60 7.32
CA GLN A 14 -24.91 -7.17 7.21
C GLN A 14 -26.18 -6.75 7.96
N LYS A 15 -27.26 -7.53 7.86
CA LYS A 15 -28.54 -7.26 8.53
C LYS A 15 -28.43 -7.37 10.06
N TYR A 16 -27.58 -8.25 10.58
CA TYR A 16 -27.37 -8.47 12.03
C TYR A 16 -26.16 -7.71 12.62
N ASN A 17 -25.47 -6.88 11.83
CA ASN A 17 -24.34 -6.05 12.27
C ASN A 17 -23.16 -6.84 12.88
N PHE A 18 -23.01 -8.12 12.52
CA PHE A 18 -22.00 -9.00 13.09
C PHE A 18 -20.64 -8.83 12.37
N LYS A 19 -19.90 -7.78 12.77
CA LYS A 19 -18.65 -7.34 12.12
C LYS A 19 -17.62 -8.46 11.96
N ALA A 20 -17.43 -9.30 12.99
CA ALA A 20 -16.41 -10.35 12.99
C ALA A 20 -16.73 -11.49 12.01
N GLY A 21 -17.99 -11.90 11.90
CA GLY A 21 -18.39 -12.99 10.99
C GLY A 21 -18.38 -12.58 9.53
N VAL A 22 -18.73 -11.32 9.22
CA VAL A 22 -18.59 -10.77 7.86
C VAL A 22 -17.13 -10.82 7.39
N ILE A 23 -16.18 -10.40 8.25
CA ILE A 23 -14.75 -10.42 7.93
C ILE A 23 -14.26 -11.86 7.73
N CYS A 24 -14.65 -12.80 8.59
CA CYS A 24 -14.28 -14.21 8.45
C CYS A 24 -14.87 -14.86 7.18
N LEU A 25 -16.10 -14.50 6.79
CA LEU A 25 -16.71 -14.94 5.54
C LEU A 25 -15.96 -14.39 4.32
N TYR A 26 -15.60 -13.10 4.34
CA TYR A 26 -14.80 -12.51 3.27
C TYR A 26 -13.39 -13.10 3.19
N ASP A 27 -12.78 -13.42 4.34
CA ASP A 27 -11.47 -14.07 4.41
C ASP A 27 -11.51 -15.46 3.75
N LYS A 28 -12.52 -16.28 4.07
CA LYS A 28 -12.74 -17.58 3.41
C LYS A 28 -13.04 -17.46 1.92
N ALA A 29 -13.68 -16.37 1.50
CA ALA A 29 -13.98 -16.08 0.10
C ALA A 29 -12.84 -15.38 -0.65
N LYS A 30 -11.71 -15.08 0.03
CA LYS A 30 -10.59 -14.28 -0.49
C LYS A 30 -11.00 -12.91 -1.04
N LEU A 31 -12.07 -12.32 -0.50
CA LEU A 31 -12.62 -11.03 -0.93
C LEU A 31 -12.00 -9.88 -0.13
N TYR A 32 -10.69 -9.73 -0.21
CA TYR A 32 -9.92 -8.78 0.61
C TYR A 32 -10.33 -7.31 0.37
N GLN A 33 -10.67 -6.95 -0.87
CA GLN A 33 -11.13 -5.60 -1.22
C GLN A 33 -12.43 -5.23 -0.50
N GLN A 34 -13.32 -6.20 -0.27
CA GLN A 34 -14.58 -5.97 0.44
C GLN A 34 -14.35 -5.80 1.95
N ILE A 35 -13.39 -6.53 2.52
CA ILE A 35 -12.95 -6.32 3.92
C ILE A 35 -12.45 -4.89 4.09
N LEU A 36 -11.60 -4.45 3.16
CA LEU A 36 -11.02 -3.11 3.17
C LEU A 36 -12.10 -2.03 3.07
N GLN A 37 -13.02 -2.15 2.11
CA GLN A 37 -14.16 -1.22 1.98
C GLN A 37 -15.05 -1.19 3.22
N TYR A 38 -15.24 -2.34 3.88
CA TYR A 38 -16.02 -2.41 5.11
C TYR A 38 -15.33 -1.68 6.27
N GLN A 39 -14.01 -1.82 6.40
CA GLN A 39 -13.22 -1.08 7.40
C GLN A 39 -13.17 0.42 7.11
N MET A 40 -13.08 0.80 5.83
CA MET A 40 -13.19 2.19 5.37
C MET A 40 -14.56 2.81 5.72
N LYS A 41 -15.66 2.05 5.60
CA LYS A 41 -17.00 2.50 6.03
C LYS A 41 -17.08 2.70 7.55
N ASN A 42 -16.42 1.84 8.32
CA ASN A 42 -16.36 1.94 9.78
C ASN A 42 -15.36 2.98 10.30
N LYS A 43 -14.57 3.62 9.41
CA LYS A 43 -13.54 4.61 9.74
C LYS A 43 -12.46 4.10 10.71
N GLU A 44 -12.14 2.81 10.66
CA GLU A 44 -11.13 2.19 11.52
C GLU A 44 -9.77 2.17 10.80
N SER A 45 -9.03 3.28 10.84
CA SER A 45 -7.74 3.45 10.15
C SER A 45 -6.69 2.38 10.50
N ASP A 46 -6.59 2.00 11.78
CA ASP A 46 -5.61 0.99 12.25
C ASP A 46 -5.84 -0.39 11.62
N LYS A 47 -7.11 -0.73 11.42
CA LYS A 47 -7.49 -2.03 10.84
C LYS A 47 -7.25 -2.06 9.33
N ILE A 48 -7.41 -0.93 8.65
CA ILE A 48 -7.11 -0.80 7.22
C ILE A 48 -5.63 -1.13 6.99
N VAL A 49 -4.73 -0.51 7.76
CA VAL A 49 -3.28 -0.77 7.67
C VAL A 49 -2.97 -2.23 8.01
N SER A 50 -3.54 -2.76 9.09
CA SER A 50 -3.34 -4.16 9.50
C SER A 50 -3.82 -5.17 8.44
N THR A 51 -4.88 -4.85 7.72
CA THR A 51 -5.45 -5.68 6.65
C THR A 51 -4.61 -5.61 5.40
N CYS A 52 -4.13 -4.41 5.02
CA CYS A 52 -3.15 -4.25 3.95
C CYS A 52 -1.84 -4.98 4.26
N LEU A 53 -1.36 -4.96 5.50
CA LEU A 53 -0.17 -5.71 5.91
C LEU A 53 -0.36 -7.24 5.80
N LYS A 54 -1.55 -7.74 6.13
CA LYS A 54 -1.83 -9.19 6.11
C LYS A 54 -2.08 -9.74 4.71
N TYR A 55 -2.79 -8.99 3.87
CA TYR A 55 -3.25 -9.46 2.56
C TYR A 55 -2.61 -8.72 1.40
N GLY A 56 -1.76 -7.73 1.66
CA GLY A 56 -1.13 -6.91 0.64
C GLY A 56 -0.06 -7.62 -0.18
N ASP A 57 0.47 -8.74 0.30
CA ASP A 57 1.32 -9.64 -0.51
C ASP A 57 0.49 -10.46 -1.51
N GLU A 58 -0.79 -10.76 -1.20
CA GLU A 58 -1.69 -11.51 -2.07
C GLU A 58 -2.40 -10.62 -3.10
N ASP A 59 -2.88 -9.44 -2.67
CA ASP A 59 -3.53 -8.45 -3.55
C ASP A 59 -2.93 -7.05 -3.34
N PRO A 60 -1.94 -6.67 -4.17
CA PRO A 60 -1.33 -5.35 -4.14
C PRO A 60 -2.31 -4.19 -4.35
N GLN A 61 -3.47 -4.44 -4.99
CA GLN A 61 -4.50 -3.43 -5.23
C GLN A 61 -5.07 -2.87 -3.92
N LEU A 62 -4.98 -3.62 -2.82
CA LEU A 62 -5.41 -3.18 -1.49
C LEU A 62 -4.64 -1.93 -1.02
N TRP A 63 -3.34 -1.86 -1.29
CA TRP A 63 -2.52 -0.70 -0.92
C TRP A 63 -2.95 0.56 -1.68
N ILE A 64 -3.29 0.40 -2.96
CA ILE A 64 -3.76 1.50 -3.82
C ILE A 64 -5.10 2.02 -3.31
N GLN A 65 -6.03 1.11 -2.99
CA GLN A 65 -7.35 1.49 -2.45
C GLN A 65 -7.22 2.16 -1.07
N ALA A 66 -6.35 1.63 -0.20
CA ALA A 66 -6.07 2.23 1.09
C ALA A 66 -5.50 3.65 0.93
N LEU A 67 -4.48 3.82 0.08
CA LEU A 67 -3.87 5.12 -0.18
C LEU A 67 -4.89 6.13 -0.74
N SER A 68 -5.75 5.72 -1.69
CA SER A 68 -6.81 6.57 -2.24
C SER A 68 -7.87 6.97 -1.21
N TYR A 69 -8.17 6.09 -0.25
CA TYR A 69 -9.07 6.41 0.85
C TYR A 69 -8.43 7.39 1.83
N PHE A 70 -7.18 7.13 2.23
CA PHE A 70 -6.44 8.01 3.12
C PHE A 70 -6.19 9.38 2.52
N SER A 71 -5.96 9.46 1.20
CA SER A 71 -5.83 10.75 0.53
C SER A 71 -7.12 11.57 0.68
N LYS A 72 -8.29 10.96 0.47
CA LYS A 72 -9.61 11.62 0.63
C LYS A 72 -9.97 11.98 2.08
N LEU A 73 -9.26 11.45 3.07
CA LEU A 73 -9.55 11.73 4.48
C LEU A 73 -8.98 13.09 4.89
N LYS A 74 -9.84 14.11 5.01
CA LYS A 74 -9.47 15.47 5.46
C LYS A 74 -9.02 15.57 6.94
N ARG A 75 -9.09 14.49 7.72
CA ARG A 75 -8.66 14.44 9.13
C ARG A 75 -7.30 13.75 9.22
N ALA A 76 -6.24 14.54 9.08
CA ALA A 76 -4.87 14.05 8.97
C ALA A 76 -4.15 13.82 10.31
N ASP A 77 -4.69 14.28 11.44
CA ASP A 77 -3.93 14.30 12.71
C ASP A 77 -3.59 12.92 13.29
N GLY A 78 -4.31 11.87 12.88
CA GLY A 78 -4.08 10.49 13.33
C GLY A 78 -3.84 9.47 12.22
N CYS A 79 -3.68 9.90 10.97
CA CYS A 79 -3.46 9.00 9.82
C CYS A 79 -2.07 9.16 9.18
N ARG A 80 -1.23 10.05 9.72
CA ARG A 80 0.09 10.36 9.16
C ARG A 80 1.02 9.15 9.17
N LYS A 81 1.03 8.38 10.27
CA LYS A 81 1.92 7.23 10.46
C LYS A 81 1.50 6.07 9.56
N GLU A 82 0.20 5.90 9.42
CA GLU A 82 -0.50 4.90 8.63
C GLU A 82 -0.19 5.12 7.15
N ILE A 83 -0.33 6.36 6.67
CA ILE A 83 0.04 6.74 5.30
C ILE A 83 1.53 6.50 5.06
N GLN A 84 2.40 6.92 5.98
CA GLN A 84 3.85 6.72 5.83
C GLN A 84 4.23 5.24 5.76
N GLN A 85 3.58 4.39 6.56
CA GLN A 85 3.80 2.96 6.55
C GLN A 85 3.31 2.33 5.24
N ILE A 86 2.13 2.72 4.74
CA ILE A 86 1.62 2.31 3.42
C ILE A 86 2.57 2.71 2.30
N LEU A 87 3.04 3.95 2.32
CA LEU A 87 3.96 4.48 1.32
C LEU A 87 5.26 3.69 1.28
N LYS A 88 5.80 3.34 2.46
CA LYS A 88 7.01 2.53 2.57
C LYS A 88 6.83 1.13 1.96
N TYR A 89 5.70 0.48 2.22
CA TYR A 89 5.41 -0.84 1.63
C TYR A 89 5.22 -0.76 0.10
N ILE A 90 4.54 0.28 -0.39
CA ILE A 90 4.39 0.53 -1.83
C ILE A 90 5.74 0.75 -2.49
N ASP A 91 6.65 1.47 -1.82
CA ASP A 91 7.99 1.76 -2.30
C ASP A 91 8.88 0.51 -2.33
N GLU A 92 8.89 -0.30 -1.26
CA GLU A 92 9.65 -1.55 -1.19
C GLU A 92 9.21 -2.58 -2.23
N LYS A 93 7.94 -2.57 -2.61
CA LYS A 93 7.35 -3.52 -3.57
C LYS A 93 7.17 -2.94 -4.97
N ASP A 94 7.57 -1.68 -5.18
CA ASP A 94 7.40 -0.91 -6.42
C ASP A 94 5.97 -1.01 -7.02
N LEU A 95 4.95 -0.99 -6.15
CA LEU A 95 3.57 -1.26 -6.54
C LEU A 95 2.92 -0.13 -7.33
N LEU A 96 3.46 1.08 -7.18
CA LEU A 96 2.96 2.29 -7.83
C LEU A 96 4.12 3.13 -8.31
N SER A 97 4.03 3.59 -9.55
CA SER A 97 4.95 4.61 -10.02
C SER A 97 4.88 5.84 -9.11
N PRO A 98 6.02 6.48 -8.80
CA PRO A 98 6.07 7.68 -7.96
C PRO A 98 5.10 8.76 -8.44
N LEU A 99 4.92 8.87 -9.76
CA LEU A 99 3.98 9.81 -10.39
C LEU A 99 2.52 9.57 -9.99
N LEU A 100 2.09 8.31 -9.88
CA LEU A 100 0.72 7.96 -9.49
C LEU A 100 0.49 8.21 -8.00
N VAL A 101 1.50 7.98 -7.18
CA VAL A 101 1.50 8.35 -5.75
C VAL A 101 1.35 9.88 -5.61
N ILE A 102 2.12 10.65 -6.39
CA ILE A 102 2.02 12.11 -6.45
C ILE A 102 0.64 12.57 -6.86
N GLN A 103 0.10 12.03 -7.96
CA GLN A 103 -1.22 12.44 -8.44
C GLN A 103 -2.33 12.15 -7.42
N THR A 104 -2.23 11.02 -6.72
CA THR A 104 -3.23 10.61 -5.72
C THR A 104 -3.16 11.47 -4.46
N LEU A 105 -1.96 11.86 -4.02
CA LEU A 105 -1.75 12.69 -2.83
C LEU A 105 -1.90 14.19 -3.09
N SER A 106 -1.50 14.66 -4.29
CA SER A 106 -1.61 16.05 -4.73
C SER A 106 -3.06 16.53 -4.83
N ASN A 107 -4.01 15.62 -4.95
CA ASN A 107 -5.44 15.94 -5.01
C ASN A 107 -6.03 16.35 -3.65
N ASN A 108 -5.23 16.44 -2.57
CA ASN A 108 -5.68 16.85 -1.23
C ASN A 108 -4.78 17.95 -0.65
N GLU A 109 -5.38 19.11 -0.39
CA GLU A 109 -4.76 20.45 -0.51
C GLU A 109 -3.92 20.97 0.68
N SER A 110 -3.63 20.23 1.76
CA SER A 110 -2.90 20.89 2.88
C SER A 110 -1.95 20.04 3.72
N THR A 111 -2.21 18.76 3.95
CA THR A 111 -1.33 17.90 4.77
C THR A 111 -0.53 16.90 3.95
N SER A 112 -0.96 16.64 2.71
CA SER A 112 -0.33 15.69 1.80
C SER A 112 1.00 16.19 1.24
N LEU A 113 1.21 17.51 1.15
CA LEU A 113 2.39 18.07 0.46
C LEU A 113 3.70 17.84 1.23
N ASP A 114 3.69 17.96 2.56
CA ASP A 114 4.89 17.70 3.37
C ASP A 114 5.26 16.22 3.36
N LEU A 115 4.27 15.33 3.50
CA LEU A 115 4.46 13.89 3.38
C LEU A 115 4.95 13.48 1.99
N LEU A 116 4.44 14.14 0.95
CA LEU A 116 4.87 13.92 -0.43
C LEU A 116 6.31 14.38 -0.64
N LYS A 117 6.68 15.56 -0.14
CA LYS A 117 8.05 16.07 -0.22
C LYS A 117 9.03 15.14 0.47
N ASP A 118 8.71 14.72 1.70
CA ASP A 118 9.53 13.77 2.45
C ASP A 118 9.69 12.44 1.69
N TYR A 119 8.62 11.94 1.07
CA TYR A 119 8.66 10.75 0.24
C TYR A 119 9.54 10.90 -1.00
N LEU A 120 9.37 12.00 -1.74
CA LEU A 120 10.15 12.27 -2.95
C LEU A 120 11.64 12.43 -2.66
N ILE A 121 11.98 13.16 -1.60
CA ILE A 121 13.38 13.33 -1.17
C ILE A 121 13.99 11.97 -0.84
N ARG A 122 13.27 11.11 -0.11
CA ARG A 122 13.74 9.77 0.21
C ARG A 122 13.90 8.89 -1.02
N LYS A 123 12.92 8.89 -1.92
CA LYS A 123 12.95 8.08 -3.15
C LYS A 123 14.11 8.48 -4.05
N LEU A 124 14.30 9.79 -4.29
CA LEU A 124 15.41 10.33 -5.06
C LEU A 124 16.76 9.97 -4.43
N HIS A 125 16.89 10.07 -3.11
CA HIS A 125 18.12 9.71 -2.42
C HIS A 125 18.44 8.21 -2.54
N ASN A 126 17.41 7.36 -2.44
CA ASN A 126 17.56 5.92 -2.64
C ASN A 126 18.00 5.58 -4.07
N GLU A 127 17.36 6.17 -5.08
CA GLU A 127 17.73 5.98 -6.49
C GLU A 127 19.16 6.44 -6.76
N GLN A 128 19.56 7.61 -6.22
CA GLN A 128 20.94 8.11 -6.35
C GLN A 128 21.96 7.16 -5.71
N THR A 129 21.65 6.63 -4.53
CA THR A 129 22.53 5.67 -3.83
C THR A 129 22.65 4.37 -4.62
N GLN A 130 21.56 3.93 -5.26
CA GLN A 130 21.59 2.73 -6.09
C GLN A 130 22.43 2.93 -7.35
N ILE A 131 22.31 4.09 -8.01
CA ILE A 131 23.16 4.46 -9.16
C ILE A 131 24.65 4.43 -8.77
N GLU A 132 25.00 4.97 -7.60
CA GLU A 132 26.39 4.97 -7.12
C GLU A 132 26.93 3.56 -6.86
N LYS A 133 26.10 2.68 -6.29
CA LYS A 133 26.44 1.26 -6.12
C LYS A 133 26.65 0.56 -7.44
N ASP A 134 25.70 0.68 -8.37
CA ASP A 134 25.77 0.08 -9.69
C ASP A 134 27.03 0.57 -10.45
N GLN A 135 27.35 1.87 -10.35
CA GLN A 135 28.60 2.41 -10.91
C GLN A 135 29.86 1.84 -10.24
N SER A 136 29.82 1.61 -8.92
CA SER A 136 30.94 1.00 -8.20
C SER A 136 31.15 -0.46 -8.60
N GLU A 137 30.07 -1.21 -8.80
CA GLU A 137 30.12 -2.59 -9.29
C GLU A 137 30.60 -2.65 -10.74
N ILE A 138 30.12 -1.75 -11.62
CA ILE A 138 30.63 -1.64 -12.99
C ILE A 138 32.14 -1.38 -12.99
N ARG A 139 32.64 -0.49 -12.12
CA ARG A 139 34.08 -0.22 -12.00
C ARG A 139 34.85 -1.46 -11.56
N ARG A 140 34.33 -2.19 -10.57
CA ARG A 140 34.93 -3.43 -10.07
C ARG A 140 34.95 -4.53 -11.13
N PHE A 141 33.83 -4.76 -11.81
CA PHE A 141 33.75 -5.74 -12.90
C PHE A 141 34.67 -5.41 -14.07
N ARG A 142 34.84 -4.12 -14.41
CA ARG A 142 35.82 -3.71 -15.43
C ARG A 142 37.25 -4.06 -15.00
N GLN A 143 37.64 -3.73 -13.77
CA GLN A 143 38.97 -4.06 -13.25
C GLN A 143 39.22 -5.57 -13.20
N GLU A 144 38.26 -6.37 -12.73
CA GLU A 144 38.37 -7.83 -12.74
C GLU A 144 38.46 -8.38 -14.17
N SER A 145 37.74 -7.82 -15.14
CA SER A 145 37.83 -8.25 -16.54
C SER A 145 39.17 -7.91 -17.22
N GLU A 146 39.82 -6.82 -16.82
CA GLU A 146 41.16 -6.45 -17.30
C GLU A 146 42.25 -7.34 -16.68
N LEU A 147 42.07 -7.75 -15.41
CA LEU A 147 42.96 -8.68 -14.70
C LEU A 147 42.94 -10.13 -15.23
N PHE A 148 41.90 -10.53 -15.94
CA PHE A 148 41.78 -11.88 -16.53
C PHE A 148 42.34 -12.00 -17.96
N VAL A 149 42.79 -10.88 -18.56
CA VAL A 149 43.30 -10.82 -19.94
C VAL A 149 44.84 -10.77 -20.00
N GLU A 150 45.53 -10.65 -18.86
CA GLU A 150 46.99 -10.83 -18.69
C GLU A 150 47.33 -12.24 -18.20
#